data_AF-A0AAW8RM19-F1
#
_entry.id   AF-A0AAW8RM19-F1
#
_cell.length_a   1.000
_cell.length_b   1.000
_cell.length_c   1.000
_cell.angle_alpha   90.00
_cell.angle_beta   90.00
_cell.angle_gamma   90.00
#
_symmetry.space_group_name_H-M   'P 1'
#
loop_
_entity.id
_entity.type
_entity.pdbx_description
1 polymer ?
#
loop_
_entity_poly.entity_id
_entity_poly.type
_entity_poly.pdbx_seq_one_letter_code
_entity_poly.pdbx_strand_id
1 'polypeptide(L)'
;MDISVIDATKTNTQKGILYGSSNAPKKMVEFINLSCPYCRQWFEESYELLEEAVQSGQLQRVIKLFDKEKESLQRGNVMHRYLTISDGQKAIKEIKQIFDTQDEWKHLSLQEVADFAVDKLKLTEQKDEQLSQAVINEAEQAHIRFVPTVILGKEIFDESISIEELKELIQTK
;
A
#
# COMPACT_ATOMS: atom_id res chain seq x y z
N MET A 1 -9.45 13.24 -6.26
CA MET A 1 -10.38 12.12 -6.00
C MET A 1 -11.64 12.66 -5.31
N ASP A 2 -12.85 12.16 -5.59
CA ASP A 2 -14.01 12.49 -4.74
C ASP A 2 -14.00 11.58 -3.51
N ILE A 3 -13.47 12.09 -2.40
CA ILE A 3 -13.36 11.36 -1.14
C ILE A 3 -14.67 11.34 -0.36
N SER A 4 -15.67 12.15 -0.74
CA SER A 4 -16.93 12.29 0.02
C SER A 4 -17.80 11.04 -0.03
N VAL A 5 -17.57 10.17 -1.01
CA VAL A 5 -18.28 8.89 -1.17
C VAL A 5 -17.64 7.74 -0.39
N ILE A 6 -16.44 7.93 0.16
CA ILE A 6 -15.69 6.87 0.84
C ILE A 6 -16.22 6.71 2.26
N ASP A 7 -16.66 5.49 2.60
CA ASP A 7 -17.08 5.12 3.95
C ASP A 7 -15.91 4.44 4.69
N ALA A 8 -15.07 5.26 5.32
CA ALA A 8 -13.93 4.78 6.11
C ALA A 8 -14.35 3.81 7.24
N THR A 9 -15.60 3.86 7.71
CA THR A 9 -16.10 2.94 8.76
C THR A 9 -16.24 1.49 8.28
N LYS A 10 -16.20 1.27 6.96
CA LYS A 10 -16.20 -0.07 6.34
C LYS A 10 -14.79 -0.61 6.10
N THR A 11 -13.77 0.16 6.43
CA THR A 11 -12.38 -0.31 6.40
C THR A 11 -11.97 -0.88 7.76
N ASN A 12 -10.84 -1.58 7.79
CA ASN A 12 -10.28 -2.13 9.01
C ASN A 12 -8.76 -2.04 9.06
N THR A 13 -8.23 -2.16 10.27
CA THR A 13 -6.79 -2.09 10.56
C THR A 13 -6.20 -3.47 10.84
N GLN A 14 -6.86 -4.57 10.42
CA GLN A 14 -6.44 -5.94 10.74
C GLN A 14 -5.98 -6.73 9.52
N LYS A 15 -6.58 -6.48 8.35
CA LYS A 15 -6.27 -7.20 7.11
C LYS A 15 -5.34 -6.37 6.22
N GLY A 16 -4.23 -6.98 5.82
CA GLY A 16 -3.19 -6.37 5.00
C GLY A 16 -1.81 -6.68 5.57
N ILE A 17 -0.80 -6.03 5.02
CA ILE A 17 0.57 -6.08 5.55
C ILE A 17 0.62 -5.14 6.75
N LEU A 18 0.84 -5.71 7.94
CA LEU A 18 0.96 -4.96 9.17
C LEU A 18 2.42 -4.59 9.41
N TYR A 19 2.74 -3.30 9.35
CA TYR A 19 4.09 -2.79 9.57
C TYR A 19 4.13 -1.81 10.74
N GLY A 20 4.96 -2.11 11.74
CA GLY A 20 5.03 -1.38 13.00
C GLY A 20 4.30 -2.06 14.16
N SER A 21 4.39 -1.44 15.34
CA SER A 21 3.87 -1.99 16.60
C SER A 21 2.35 -2.15 16.57
N SER A 22 1.83 -3.31 16.98
CA SER A 22 0.39 -3.53 17.13
C SER A 22 -0.27 -2.65 18.21
N ASN A 23 0.55 -2.12 19.13
CA ASN A 23 0.16 -1.21 20.21
C ASN A 23 0.32 0.27 19.83
N ALA A 24 0.72 0.58 18.59
CA ALA A 24 0.80 1.96 18.15
C ALA A 24 -0.58 2.65 18.31
N PRO A 25 -0.63 3.87 18.85
CA PRO A 25 -1.89 4.56 19.10
C PRO A 25 -2.63 4.90 17.80
N LYS A 26 -1.90 4.99 16.69
CA LYS A 26 -2.45 5.28 15.36
C LYS A 26 -2.22 4.15 14.39
N LYS A 27 -3.23 3.93 13.55
CA LYS A 27 -3.19 2.95 12.47
C LYS A 27 -3.57 3.64 11.17
N MET A 28 -2.66 3.63 10.22
CA MET A 28 -2.86 4.18 8.88
C MET A 28 -3.20 3.04 7.94
N VAL A 29 -4.31 3.16 7.22
CA VAL A 29 -4.72 2.21 6.19
C VAL A 29 -4.34 2.78 4.83
N GLU A 30 -3.65 1.99 4.01
CA GLU A 30 -3.17 2.42 2.70
C GLU A 30 -3.63 1.43 1.63
N PHE A 31 -4.56 1.83 0.77
CA PHE A 31 -4.90 1.08 -0.43
C PHE A 31 -3.99 1.51 -1.57
N ILE A 32 -3.09 0.61 -1.99
CA ILE A 32 -2.08 0.89 -3.02
C ILE A 32 -2.07 -0.20 -4.08
N ASN A 33 -1.59 0.17 -5.27
CA ASN A 33 -1.23 -0.79 -6.31
C ASN A 33 0.21 -0.52 -6.73
N LEU A 34 1.04 -1.56 -6.77
CA LEU A 34 2.49 -1.39 -6.98
C LEU A 34 2.88 -0.87 -8.37
N SER A 35 1.95 -0.87 -9.34
CA SER A 35 2.18 -0.29 -10.67
C SER A 35 1.61 1.12 -10.84
N CYS A 36 0.94 1.66 -9.81
CA CYS A 36 0.41 3.01 -9.84
C CYS A 36 1.55 4.02 -9.59
N PRO A 37 1.76 5.00 -10.49
CA PRO A 37 2.79 6.03 -10.30
C PRO A 37 2.47 6.96 -9.12
N TYR A 38 1.19 7.23 -8.84
CA TYR A 38 0.78 8.03 -7.69
C TYR A 38 0.99 7.28 -6.36
N CYS A 39 0.83 5.94 -6.35
CA CYS A 39 1.20 5.13 -5.18
C CYS A 39 2.72 5.15 -4.95
N ARG A 40 3.52 5.15 -6.03
CA ARG A 40 4.97 5.33 -5.94
C ARG A 40 5.31 6.69 -5.34
N GLN A 41 4.73 7.77 -5.87
CA GLN A 41 4.93 9.12 -5.36
C GLN A 41 4.60 9.20 -3.86
N TRP A 42 3.40 8.77 -3.46
CA TRP A 42 3.00 8.68 -2.05
C TRP A 42 4.04 7.94 -1.21
N PHE A 43 4.48 6.76 -1.66
CA PHE A 43 5.42 5.94 -0.92
C PHE A 43 6.78 6.61 -0.76
N GLU A 44 7.31 7.22 -1.83
CA GLU A 44 8.62 7.88 -1.83
C GLU A 44 8.63 9.15 -0.97
N GLU A 45 7.64 10.03 -1.16
CA GLU A 45 7.57 11.31 -0.46
C GLU A 45 7.31 11.13 1.03
N SER A 46 6.47 10.16 1.41
CA SER A 46 6.15 9.89 2.82
C SER A 46 7.14 8.96 3.52
N TYR A 47 8.09 8.32 2.80
CA TYR A 47 8.89 7.20 3.30
C TYR A 47 9.59 7.51 4.63
N GLU A 48 10.38 8.57 4.68
CA GLU A 48 11.21 8.90 5.85
C GLU A 48 10.35 9.22 7.08
N LEU A 49 9.31 10.04 6.91
CA LEU A 49 8.40 10.42 7.99
C LEU A 49 7.65 9.21 8.55
N LEU A 50 7.14 8.33 7.68
CA LEU A 50 6.40 7.15 8.09
C LEU A 50 7.31 6.10 8.74
N GLU A 51 8.54 5.94 8.26
CA GLU A 51 9.54 5.07 8.87
C GLU A 51 9.88 5.54 10.29
N GLU A 52 10.12 6.84 10.49
CA GLU A 52 10.37 7.41 11.83
C GLU A 52 9.17 7.22 12.77
N ALA A 53 7.95 7.45 12.27
CA ALA A 53 6.72 7.28 13.04
C ALA A 53 6.49 5.80 13.43
N VAL A 54 6.84 4.85 12.55
CA VAL A 54 6.75 3.42 12.84
C VAL A 54 7.82 2.99 13.85
N GLN A 55 9.07 3.40 13.65
CA GLN A 55 10.19 3.06 14.53
C GLN A 55 10.04 3.62 15.94
N SER A 56 9.46 4.82 16.08
CA SER A 56 9.11 5.42 17.37
C SER A 56 7.85 4.83 18.01
N GLY A 57 7.18 3.89 17.36
CA GLY A 57 5.98 3.23 17.85
C GLY A 57 4.72 4.10 17.84
N GLN A 58 4.77 5.27 17.19
CA GLN A 58 3.63 6.19 17.09
C GLN A 58 2.60 5.71 16.06
N LEU A 59 3.05 4.98 15.05
CA LEU A 59 2.23 4.56 13.92
C LEU A 59 2.39 3.05 13.62
N GLN A 60 1.27 2.41 13.29
CA GLN A 60 1.24 1.16 12.55
C GLN A 60 0.66 1.41 11.16
N ARG A 61 1.33 0.92 10.13
CA ARG A 61 0.82 0.93 8.76
C ARG A 61 0.11 -0.38 8.46
N VAL A 62 -1.02 -0.29 7.78
CA VAL A 62 -1.86 -1.40 7.31
C VAL A 62 -1.97 -1.27 5.80
N ILE A 63 -1.04 -1.89 5.10
CA ILE A 63 -0.90 -1.75 3.66
C ILE A 63 -1.75 -2.80 2.97
N LYS A 64 -2.67 -2.35 2.14
CA LYS A 64 -3.64 -3.14 1.41
C LYS A 64 -3.28 -3.10 -0.07
N LEU A 65 -2.74 -4.22 -0.54
CA LEU A 65 -2.41 -4.45 -1.94
C LEU A 65 -3.71 -4.61 -2.72
N PHE A 66 -4.16 -3.54 -3.36
CA PHE A 66 -5.43 -3.48 -4.04
C PHE A 66 -5.26 -3.84 -5.51
N ASP A 67 -5.61 -5.08 -5.86
CA ASP A 67 -5.68 -5.54 -7.24
C ASP A 67 -6.71 -4.72 -8.03
N LYS A 68 -6.34 -4.31 -9.23
CA LYS A 68 -7.17 -3.46 -10.10
C LYS A 68 -7.40 -4.10 -11.46
N GLU A 69 -8.61 -3.93 -11.98
CA GLU A 69 -9.01 -4.40 -13.31
C GLU A 69 -8.41 -3.58 -14.46
N LYS A 70 -8.10 -2.29 -14.21
CA LYS A 70 -7.50 -1.40 -15.22
C LYS A 70 -6.22 -2.03 -15.76
N GLU A 71 -6.11 -2.18 -17.07
CA GLU A 71 -5.00 -2.90 -17.73
C GLU A 71 -3.60 -2.38 -17.31
N SER A 72 -3.45 -1.07 -17.17
CA SER A 72 -2.18 -0.46 -16.74
C SER A 72 -1.79 -0.86 -15.31
N LEU A 73 -2.76 -1.29 -14.48
CA LEU A 73 -2.57 -1.62 -13.08
C LEU A 73 -2.44 -3.14 -12.81
N GLN A 74 -2.78 -3.98 -13.80
CA GLN A 74 -2.70 -5.44 -13.67
C GLN A 74 -1.27 -5.95 -13.44
N ARG A 75 -0.26 -5.21 -13.89
CA ARG A 75 1.16 -5.54 -13.59
C ARG A 75 1.44 -5.43 -12.08
N GLY A 76 0.82 -4.48 -11.40
CA GLY A 76 0.90 -4.39 -9.94
C GLY A 76 0.27 -5.60 -9.26
N ASN A 77 -0.86 -6.12 -9.78
CA ASN A 77 -1.50 -7.33 -9.26
C ASN A 77 -0.58 -8.56 -9.36
N VAL A 78 0.32 -8.61 -10.35
CA VAL A 78 1.36 -9.65 -10.43
C VAL A 78 2.38 -9.44 -9.31
N MET A 79 2.94 -8.23 -9.18
CA MET A 79 3.92 -7.90 -8.13
C MET A 79 3.40 -8.12 -6.70
N HIS A 80 2.10 -7.90 -6.46
CA HIS A 80 1.48 -8.15 -5.15
C HIS A 80 1.69 -9.58 -4.63
N ARG A 81 1.78 -10.56 -5.53
CA ARG A 81 1.94 -11.98 -5.18
C ARG A 81 3.34 -12.32 -4.67
N TYR A 82 4.30 -11.41 -4.79
CA TYR A 82 5.70 -11.64 -4.46
C TYR A 82 6.12 -10.98 -3.14
N LEU A 83 5.21 -10.28 -2.46
CA LEU A 83 5.48 -9.62 -1.18
C LEU A 83 5.31 -10.55 0.02
N THR A 84 6.22 -10.44 0.99
CA THR A 84 6.22 -11.24 2.22
C THR A 84 5.22 -10.69 3.22
N ILE A 85 3.93 -10.94 2.96
CA ILE A 85 2.83 -10.33 3.70
C ILE A 85 2.79 -10.63 5.21
N SER A 86 3.44 -11.71 5.64
CA SER A 86 3.53 -12.12 7.05
C SER A 86 4.61 -11.37 7.85
N ASP A 87 5.51 -10.64 7.17
CA ASP A 87 6.58 -9.85 7.77
C ASP A 87 6.55 -8.43 7.19
N GLY A 88 5.90 -7.50 7.90
CA GLY A 88 5.78 -6.12 7.45
C GLY A 88 7.12 -5.41 7.25
N GLN A 89 8.15 -5.73 8.05
CA GLN A 89 9.47 -5.10 7.93
C GLN A 89 10.17 -5.54 6.64
N LYS A 90 10.01 -6.83 6.28
CA LYS A 90 10.51 -7.35 5.00
C LYS A 90 9.68 -6.81 3.83
N ALA A 91 8.36 -6.85 3.95
CA ALA A 91 7.45 -6.38 2.91
C ALA A 91 7.68 -4.92 2.54
N ILE A 92 7.96 -4.03 3.51
CA ILE A 92 8.28 -2.62 3.20
C ILE A 92 9.54 -2.47 2.34
N LYS A 93 10.57 -3.28 2.60
CA LYS A 93 11.79 -3.27 1.80
C LYS A 93 11.54 -3.78 0.38
N GLU A 94 10.73 -4.82 0.26
CA GLU A 94 10.32 -5.38 -1.03
C GLU A 94 9.43 -4.38 -1.81
N ILE A 95 8.47 -3.72 -1.16
CA ILE A 95 7.66 -2.64 -1.74
C ILE A 95 8.58 -1.52 -2.26
N LYS A 96 9.54 -1.07 -1.45
CA LYS A 96 10.51 -0.06 -1.86
C LYS A 96 11.28 -0.50 -3.10
N GLN A 97 11.83 -1.71 -3.10
CA GLN A 97 12.58 -2.26 -4.24
C GLN A 97 11.71 -2.33 -5.52
N ILE A 98 10.44 -2.71 -5.40
CA ILE A 98 9.50 -2.77 -6.52
C ILE A 98 9.19 -1.36 -7.06
N PHE A 99 9.00 -0.38 -6.18
CA PHE A 99 8.76 1.01 -6.59
C PHE A 99 9.99 1.67 -7.21
N ASP A 100 11.17 1.46 -6.63
CA ASP A 100 12.46 1.98 -7.15
C ASP A 100 12.73 1.49 -8.59
N THR A 101 12.20 0.32 -8.95
CA THR A 101 12.34 -0.29 -10.28
C THR A 101 11.07 -0.21 -11.15
N GLN A 102 10.04 0.54 -10.73
CA GLN A 102 8.71 0.55 -11.38
C GLN A 102 8.77 0.82 -12.89
N ASP A 103 9.63 1.73 -13.34
CA ASP A 103 9.75 2.09 -14.75
C ASP A 103 10.35 0.96 -15.61
N GLU A 104 11.11 0.04 -15.01
CA GLU A 104 11.74 -1.10 -15.69
C GLU A 104 10.74 -2.23 -15.99
N TRP A 105 9.73 -2.44 -15.13
CA TRP A 105 8.84 -3.59 -15.26
C TRP A 105 7.38 -3.24 -15.60
N LYS A 106 6.89 -2.03 -15.32
CA LYS A 106 5.45 -1.70 -15.48
C LYS A 106 4.93 -1.79 -16.92
N HIS A 107 5.82 -1.71 -17.90
CA HIS A 107 5.50 -1.77 -19.33
C HIS A 107 5.56 -3.19 -19.91
N LEU A 108 6.08 -4.15 -19.16
CA LEU A 108 6.22 -5.54 -19.57
C LEU A 108 4.86 -6.26 -19.64
N SER A 109 4.84 -7.43 -20.26
CA SER A 109 3.70 -8.36 -20.17
C SER A 109 3.58 -8.95 -18.75
N LEU A 110 2.42 -9.52 -18.42
CA LEU A 110 2.19 -10.09 -17.08
C LEU A 110 3.18 -11.21 -16.73
N GLN A 111 3.56 -12.04 -17.71
CA GLN A 111 4.55 -13.09 -17.51
C GLN A 111 5.94 -12.51 -17.27
N GLU A 112 6.36 -11.54 -18.08
CA GLU A 112 7.67 -10.90 -17.91
C GLU A 112 7.78 -10.13 -16.58
N VAL A 113 6.68 -9.60 -16.05
CA VAL A 113 6.65 -9.01 -14.69
C VAL A 113 6.90 -10.07 -13.62
N ALA A 114 6.30 -11.26 -13.76
CA ALA A 114 6.54 -12.38 -12.87
C ALA A 114 8.00 -12.84 -12.94
N ASP A 115 8.55 -12.95 -14.16
CA ASP A 115 9.95 -13.30 -14.39
C ASP A 115 10.88 -12.23 -13.80
N PHE A 116 10.56 -10.94 -13.96
CA PHE A 116 11.33 -9.83 -13.37
C PHE A 116 11.35 -9.91 -11.83
N ALA A 117 10.21 -10.21 -11.20
CA ALA A 117 10.13 -10.38 -9.75
C ALA A 117 11.07 -11.49 -9.24
N VAL A 118 11.15 -12.61 -9.94
CA VAL A 118 12.03 -13.74 -9.58
C VAL A 118 13.48 -13.46 -9.94
N ASP A 119 13.76 -13.08 -11.18
CA ASP A 119 15.11 -13.05 -11.74
C ASP A 119 15.88 -11.79 -11.36
N LYS A 120 15.22 -10.64 -11.33
CA LYS A 120 15.85 -9.35 -10.99
C LYS A 120 15.68 -9.01 -9.52
N LEU A 121 14.46 -9.11 -9.00
CA LEU A 121 14.19 -8.70 -7.62
C LEU A 121 14.51 -9.80 -6.60
N LYS A 122 14.71 -11.05 -7.03
CA LYS A 122 14.97 -12.21 -6.17
C LYS A 122 13.85 -12.46 -5.15
N LEU A 123 12.63 -12.16 -5.55
CA LEU A 123 11.43 -12.40 -4.76
C LEU A 123 10.87 -13.80 -5.05
N THR A 124 10.17 -14.36 -4.08
CA THR A 124 9.50 -15.66 -4.20
C THR A 124 8.00 -15.43 -4.27
N GLU A 125 7.32 -16.11 -5.19
CA GLU A 125 5.85 -16.05 -5.25
C GLU A 125 5.24 -16.67 -3.99
N GLN A 126 4.31 -15.95 -3.39
CA GLN A 126 3.61 -16.28 -2.16
C GLN A 126 2.19 -15.71 -2.22
N LYS A 127 1.48 -16.07 -3.28
CA LYS A 127 0.12 -15.63 -3.58
C LYS A 127 -0.83 -15.97 -2.41
N ASP A 128 -1.53 -14.95 -1.92
CA ASP A 128 -2.64 -15.11 -0.97
C ASP A 128 -3.94 -14.57 -1.60
N GLU A 129 -4.68 -15.49 -2.24
CA GLU A 129 -5.96 -15.15 -2.89
C GLU A 129 -7.03 -14.72 -1.88
N GLN A 130 -7.01 -15.28 -0.67
CA GLN A 130 -8.00 -14.95 0.36
C GLN A 130 -7.80 -13.52 0.85
N LEU A 131 -6.56 -13.11 1.10
CA LEU A 131 -6.23 -11.74 1.46
C LEU A 131 -6.52 -10.78 0.32
N SER A 132 -6.14 -11.12 -0.91
CA SER A 132 -6.38 -10.28 -2.10
C SER A 132 -7.88 -10.02 -2.28
N GLN A 133 -8.71 -11.07 -2.22
CA GLN A 133 -10.17 -10.92 -2.31
C GLN A 133 -10.75 -10.15 -1.12
N ALA A 134 -10.21 -10.33 0.08
CA ALA A 134 -10.65 -9.57 1.24
C ALA A 134 -10.38 -8.06 1.10
N VAL A 135 -9.24 -7.68 0.51
CA VAL A 135 -8.93 -6.27 0.21
C VAL A 135 -9.88 -5.70 -0.84
N ILE A 136 -10.17 -6.44 -1.91
CA ILE A 136 -11.15 -6.02 -2.93
C ILE A 136 -12.52 -5.80 -2.30
N ASN A 137 -13.02 -6.78 -1.54
CA ASN A 137 -14.32 -6.69 -0.88
C ASN A 137 -14.40 -5.52 0.11
N GLU A 138 -13.33 -5.28 0.86
CA GLU A 138 -13.24 -4.14 1.79
C GLU A 138 -13.30 -2.81 1.03
N ALA A 139 -12.53 -2.68 -0.05
CA ALA A 139 -12.54 -1.47 -0.88
C ALA A 139 -13.92 -1.22 -1.50
N GLU A 140 -14.61 -2.26 -1.97
CA GLU A 140 -15.98 -2.15 -2.50
C GLU A 140 -16.98 -1.67 -1.45
N GLN A 141 -16.93 -2.27 -0.25
CA GLN A 141 -17.81 -1.89 0.88
C GLN A 141 -17.56 -0.46 1.34
N ALA A 142 -16.31 0.00 1.32
CA ALA A 142 -15.92 1.37 1.67
C ALA A 142 -16.03 2.35 0.48
N HIS A 143 -16.48 1.88 -0.69
CA HIS A 143 -16.56 2.66 -1.94
C HIS A 143 -15.23 3.25 -2.43
N ILE A 144 -14.11 2.61 -2.06
CA ILE A 144 -12.76 2.99 -2.49
C ILE A 144 -12.52 2.46 -3.90
N ARG A 145 -12.45 3.39 -4.87
CA ARG A 145 -12.25 3.05 -6.28
C ARG A 145 -10.85 3.37 -6.79
N PHE A 146 -10.14 4.28 -6.14
CA PHE A 146 -8.86 4.82 -6.61
C PHE A 146 -7.72 4.38 -5.70
N VAL A 147 -6.50 4.50 -6.23
CA VAL A 147 -5.26 4.24 -5.50
C VAL A 147 -4.26 5.36 -5.88
N PRO A 148 -3.48 5.91 -4.92
CA PRO A 148 -3.54 5.60 -3.50
C PRO A 148 -4.84 6.13 -2.85
N THR A 149 -5.29 5.45 -1.81
CA THR A 149 -6.26 5.99 -0.86
C THR A 149 -5.72 5.68 0.53
N VAL A 150 -5.47 6.73 1.30
CA VAL A 150 -4.88 6.65 2.63
C VAL A 150 -5.91 7.14 3.63
N ILE A 151 -6.05 6.40 4.73
CA ILE A 151 -6.99 6.70 5.80
C ILE A 151 -6.24 6.71 7.12
N LEU A 152 -6.34 7.83 7.85
CA LEU A 152 -5.77 7.98 9.19
C LEU A 152 -6.82 8.60 10.12
N GLY A 153 -7.43 7.76 10.96
CA GLY A 153 -8.54 8.18 11.80
C GLY A 153 -9.78 8.53 10.95
N LYS A 154 -10.16 9.81 10.93
CA LYS A 154 -11.28 10.32 10.13
C LYS A 154 -10.83 10.93 8.80
N GLU A 155 -9.54 11.18 8.65
CA GLU A 155 -8.99 11.84 7.47
C GLU A 155 -8.77 10.82 6.36
N ILE A 156 -9.14 11.22 5.15
CA ILE A 156 -9.01 10.45 3.91
C ILE A 156 -8.29 11.33 2.89
N PHE A 157 -7.17 10.85 2.37
CA PHE A 157 -6.33 11.60 1.45
C PHE A 157 -5.62 10.67 0.46
N ASP A 158 -4.86 11.27 -0.45
CA ASP A 158 -4.05 10.59 -1.47
C ASP A 158 -2.63 11.16 -1.52
N GLU A 159 -1.92 10.97 -2.62
CA GLU A 159 -0.55 11.47 -2.80
C GLU A 159 -0.42 13.00 -2.75
N SER A 160 -1.53 13.74 -2.81
CA SER A 160 -1.50 15.21 -2.83
C SER A 160 -1.35 15.86 -1.44
N ILE A 161 -1.42 15.09 -0.35
CA ILE A 161 -1.19 15.61 1.01
C ILE A 161 0.23 16.16 1.17
N SER A 162 0.37 17.29 1.86
CA SER A 162 1.70 17.82 2.19
C SER A 162 2.37 17.02 3.31
N ILE A 163 3.69 17.02 3.35
CA ILE A 163 4.45 16.35 4.43
C ILE A 163 4.17 17.01 5.78
N GLU A 164 3.99 18.32 5.81
CA GLU A 164 3.62 19.08 7.00
C GLU A 164 2.26 18.62 7.54
N GLU A 165 1.24 18.57 6.69
CA GLU A 165 -0.11 18.11 7.07
C GLU A 165 -0.09 16.65 7.52
N LEU A 166 0.60 15.76 6.79
CA LEU A 166 0.76 14.36 7.18
C LEU A 166 1.42 14.22 8.56
N LYS A 167 2.44 15.04 8.84
CA LYS A 167 3.12 15.06 10.14
C LYS A 167 2.18 15.52 11.25
N GLU A 168 1.38 16.55 11.03
CA GLU A 168 0.35 17.01 11.98
C GLU A 168 -0.68 15.89 12.25
N LEU A 169 -1.14 15.21 11.20
CA LEU A 169 -2.05 14.07 11.34
C LEU A 169 -1.45 12.92 12.11
N ILE A 170 -0.12 12.69 12.04
CA ILE A 170 0.57 11.65 12.82
C ILE A 170 0.82 12.08 14.27
N GLN A 171 0.99 13.37 14.54
CA GLN A 171 1.30 13.88 15.88
C GLN A 171 0.08 14.23 16.74
N THR A 172 -1.07 14.54 16.13
CA THR A 172 -2.28 14.95 16.85
C THR A 172 -2.84 13.83 17.73
N LYS A 173 -3.06 14.06 19.03
CA LYS A 173 -3.51 12.99 19.95
C LYS A 173 -4.89 12.43 19.62
#